data_AF-A0AAN6JBS6-F1
#
_entry.id   AF-A0AAN6JBS6-F1
#
_cell.length_a   1.000
_cell.length_b   1.000
_cell.length_c   1.000
_cell.angle_alpha   90.00
_cell.angle_beta   90.00
_cell.angle_gamma   90.00
#
_symmetry.space_group_name_H-M   'P 1'
#
loop_
_entity.id
_entity.type
_entity.pdbx_description
1 polymer ?
#
loop_
_entity_poly.entity_id
_entity_poly.type
_entity_poly.pdbx_seq_one_letter_code
_entity_poly.pdbx_strand_id
1 'polypeptide(L)'
;MAVDNDISFDDLPPEIRNEIYSLTLCSDTPAKIDAERRLTKGLPRRPRVHVRSRMDMIPHLNATLLRISHRVYAEAAPILYGANAFSFASESTLHTFLKMIGDSREHVRRVEIMYIGDSSVLRSALHLLKQAKQLESFECQPSMLRRLALKKNQVKALLPWLKTLQKGAQGVAGRKGALEIFTSAEPSSTAGGPGPGWDRHCAEHERLHAEVMALLRQGLGS
;
A
#
# COMPACT_ATOMS: atom_id res chain seq x y z
N MET A 1 31.04 -43.56 -5.89
CA MET A 1 29.59 -43.43 -6.07
C MET A 1 29.25 -41.98 -5.73
N ALA A 2 28.96 -41.16 -6.73
CA ALA A 2 28.49 -39.81 -6.50
C ALA A 2 27.02 -39.92 -6.04
N VAL A 3 26.71 -39.42 -4.85
CA VAL A 3 25.33 -39.31 -4.40
C VAL A 3 24.80 -38.02 -5.01
N ASP A 4 24.03 -38.14 -6.09
CA ASP A 4 23.27 -37.03 -6.67
C ASP A 4 22.17 -36.64 -5.67
N ASN A 5 22.51 -35.73 -4.74
CA ASN A 5 21.58 -35.12 -3.79
C ASN A 5 21.10 -33.76 -4.33
N ASP A 6 20.70 -33.71 -5.59
CA ASP A 6 20.10 -32.50 -6.16
C ASP A 6 18.59 -32.50 -5.86
N ILE A 7 18.25 -32.08 -4.64
CA ILE A 7 16.87 -31.70 -4.30
C ILE A 7 16.62 -30.33 -4.91
N SER A 8 15.69 -30.24 -5.85
CA SER A 8 15.25 -28.98 -6.45
C SER A 8 14.26 -28.25 -5.53
N PHE A 9 14.14 -26.93 -5.69
CA PHE A 9 13.14 -26.14 -4.98
C PHE A 9 11.69 -26.61 -5.27
N ASP A 10 11.45 -27.12 -6.48
CA ASP A 10 10.14 -27.66 -6.87
C ASP A 10 9.81 -29.01 -6.21
N ASP A 11 10.81 -29.73 -5.69
CA ASP A 11 10.66 -31.00 -4.98
C ASP A 11 10.24 -30.80 -3.51
N LEU A 12 10.34 -29.56 -3.01
CA LEU A 12 9.89 -29.21 -1.67
C LEU A 12 8.35 -29.30 -1.58
N PRO A 13 7.79 -29.72 -0.43
CA PRO A 13 6.36 -29.57 -0.19
C PRO A 13 5.92 -28.09 -0.24
N PRO A 14 4.66 -27.80 -0.65
CA PRO A 14 4.16 -26.43 -0.74
C PRO A 14 4.21 -25.68 0.60
N GLU A 15 4.10 -26.37 1.74
CA GLU A 15 4.22 -25.80 3.08
C GLU A 15 5.61 -25.19 3.28
N ILE A 16 6.66 -25.93 2.93
CA ILE A 16 8.05 -25.49 3.04
C ILE A 16 8.34 -24.34 2.08
N ARG A 17 7.81 -24.39 0.84
CA ARG A 17 7.93 -23.26 -0.09
C ARG A 17 7.27 -21.99 0.45
N ASN A 18 6.07 -22.11 1.03
CA ASN A 18 5.36 -20.98 1.64
C ASN A 18 6.09 -20.38 2.84
N GLU A 19 6.76 -21.21 3.64
CA GLU A 19 7.60 -20.75 4.73
C GLU A 19 8.82 -19.97 4.20
N ILE A 20 9.48 -20.50 3.16
CA ILE A 20 10.59 -19.80 2.48
C ILE A 20 10.11 -18.46 1.90
N TYR A 21 8.95 -18.43 1.24
CA TYR A 21 8.36 -17.19 0.73
C TYR A 21 8.06 -16.20 1.86
N SER A 22 7.50 -16.66 2.98
CA SER A 22 7.18 -15.80 4.12
C SER A 22 8.45 -15.18 4.73
N LEU A 23 9.51 -15.96 4.87
CA LEU A 23 10.80 -15.48 5.39
C LEU A 23 11.50 -14.48 4.44
N THR A 24 11.25 -14.56 3.14
CA THR A 24 11.97 -13.77 2.12
C THR A 24 11.16 -12.59 1.57
N LEU A 25 9.84 -12.65 1.67
CA LEU A 25 8.90 -11.71 1.06
C LEU A 25 8.05 -10.98 2.08
N CYS A 26 8.16 -11.23 3.38
CA CYS A 26 7.46 -10.46 4.41
C CYS A 26 8.42 -9.52 5.14
N SER A 27 7.93 -8.31 5.42
CA SER A 27 8.59 -7.36 6.30
C SER A 27 7.58 -6.80 7.29
N ASP A 28 8.01 -6.66 8.54
CA ASP A 28 7.21 -6.00 9.58
C ASP A 28 7.10 -4.49 9.36
N THR A 29 7.97 -3.93 8.50
CA THR A 29 7.97 -2.51 8.18
C THR A 29 7.32 -2.24 6.82
N PRO A 30 6.57 -1.13 6.68
CA PRO A 30 6.02 -0.76 5.38
C PRO A 30 7.11 -0.62 4.31
N ALA A 31 6.91 -1.38 3.22
CA ALA A 31 7.76 -1.37 2.05
C ALA A 31 7.66 -0.02 1.33
N LYS A 32 8.71 0.79 1.37
CA LYS A 32 8.71 2.07 0.66
C LYS A 32 8.90 1.85 -0.82
N ILE A 33 7.92 2.26 -1.59
CA ILE A 33 7.92 2.19 -3.03
C ILE A 33 8.28 3.56 -3.56
N ASP A 34 9.50 3.66 -4.07
CA ASP A 34 9.98 4.84 -4.77
C ASP A 34 10.01 4.57 -6.28
N ALA A 35 9.37 5.47 -7.03
CA ALA A 35 9.57 5.53 -8.47
C ALA A 35 10.84 6.35 -8.72
N GLU A 36 11.92 5.71 -9.14
CA GLU A 36 13.03 6.45 -9.70
C GLU A 36 12.55 7.13 -10.99
N ARG A 37 12.30 8.44 -10.92
CA ARG A 37 12.37 9.29 -12.11
C ARG A 37 13.83 9.35 -12.52
N ARG A 38 14.30 8.37 -13.30
CA ARG A 38 15.59 8.52 -13.96
C ARG A 38 15.48 9.71 -14.90
N LEU A 39 16.11 10.82 -14.51
CA LEU A 39 16.21 12.06 -15.27
C LEU A 39 17.01 11.90 -16.59
N THR A 40 17.38 10.68 -16.99
CA THR A 40 18.10 10.43 -18.24
C THR A 40 17.12 10.53 -19.40
N LYS A 41 17.07 11.73 -20.01
CA LYS A 41 16.42 12.03 -21.28
C LYS A 41 16.75 10.93 -22.31
N GLY A 42 15.72 10.37 -22.95
CA GLY A 42 15.86 9.73 -24.27
C GLY A 42 15.74 8.21 -24.36
N LEU A 43 15.44 7.46 -23.28
CA LEU A 43 15.20 6.01 -23.38
C LEU A 43 13.82 5.62 -22.86
N PRO A 44 12.98 4.93 -23.67
CA PRO A 44 11.72 4.36 -23.21
C PRO A 44 12.03 3.17 -22.31
N ARG A 45 12.28 3.43 -21.03
CA ARG A 45 12.51 2.38 -20.04
C ARG A 45 11.32 2.28 -19.10
N ARG A 46 10.85 1.04 -18.90
CA ARG A 46 9.78 0.72 -17.97
C ARG A 46 10.14 1.29 -16.59
N PRO A 47 9.22 2.01 -15.91
CA PRO A 47 9.48 2.52 -14.58
C PRO A 47 9.89 1.37 -13.65
N ARG A 48 11.02 1.53 -12.97
CA ARG A 48 11.45 0.58 -11.94
C ARG A 48 10.97 1.09 -10.59
N VAL A 49 10.13 0.29 -9.97
CA VAL A 49 9.76 0.45 -8.56
C VAL A 49 10.85 -0.22 -7.75
N HIS A 50 11.49 0.53 -6.86
CA HIS A 50 12.39 -0.03 -5.87
C HIS A 50 11.67 -0.12 -4.54
N VAL A 51 11.77 -1.28 -3.90
CA VAL A 51 11.37 -1.46 -2.52
C VAL A 51 12.57 -1.07 -1.65
N ARG A 52 12.50 0.07 -0.97
CA ARG A 52 13.54 0.50 -0.03
C ARG A 52 13.07 0.21 1.40
N SER A 53 13.85 -0.57 2.14
CA SER A 53 13.67 -0.66 3.60
C SER A 53 14.27 0.58 4.24
N ARG A 54 13.62 1.13 5.27
CA ARG A 54 14.00 2.41 5.91
C ARG A 54 15.23 2.28 6.82
N MET A 55 15.73 1.06 7.04
CA MET A 55 16.97 0.79 7.74
C MET A 55 17.72 -0.32 7.01
N ASP A 56 19.00 -0.08 6.70
CA ASP A 56 19.90 -0.95 5.95
C ASP A 56 20.26 -2.28 6.68
N MET A 57 19.41 -2.72 7.63
CA MET A 57 19.58 -3.93 8.45
C MET A 57 18.40 -4.91 8.36
N ILE A 58 17.28 -4.55 7.71
CA ILE A 58 16.10 -5.42 7.58
C ILE A 58 16.14 -6.07 6.19
N PRO A 59 15.99 -7.41 6.07
CA PRO A 59 16.11 -8.13 4.81
C PRO A 59 15.27 -7.48 3.72
N HIS A 60 15.95 -7.17 2.60
CA HIS A 60 15.31 -6.61 1.42
C HIS A 60 14.19 -7.55 0.96
N LEU A 61 12.97 -7.02 0.82
CA LEU A 61 11.87 -7.69 0.13
C LEU A 61 12.36 -8.19 -1.22
N ASN A 62 12.62 -9.49 -1.33
CA ASN A 62 13.28 -10.04 -2.51
C ASN A 62 12.27 -10.35 -3.61
N ALA A 63 11.70 -9.29 -4.19
CA ALA A 63 10.76 -9.38 -5.29
C ALA A 63 11.37 -10.01 -6.56
N THR A 64 12.68 -10.30 -6.60
CA THR A 64 13.27 -11.04 -7.72
C THR A 64 12.79 -12.49 -7.79
N LEU A 65 12.35 -13.08 -6.66
CA LEU A 65 11.78 -14.43 -6.61
C LEU A 65 10.55 -14.57 -7.53
N LEU A 66 9.73 -13.52 -7.60
CA LEU A 66 8.56 -13.49 -8.49
C LEU A 66 8.91 -13.65 -9.98
N ARG A 67 10.17 -13.42 -10.37
CA ARG A 67 10.61 -13.45 -11.76
C ARG A 67 11.20 -14.79 -12.19
N ILE A 68 11.32 -15.75 -11.28
CA ILE A 68 11.97 -17.05 -11.55
C ILE A 68 11.09 -17.92 -12.45
N SER A 69 9.83 -18.15 -12.06
CA SER A 69 8.89 -18.97 -12.83
C SER A 69 7.44 -18.52 -12.59
N HIS A 70 6.53 -18.93 -13.48
CA HIS A 70 5.09 -18.65 -13.33
C HIS A 70 4.48 -19.33 -12.10
N ARG A 71 4.97 -20.52 -11.73
CA ARG A 71 4.54 -21.23 -10.53
C ARG A 71 4.95 -20.47 -9.28
N VAL A 72 6.23 -20.09 -9.19
CA VAL A 72 6.74 -19.28 -8.06
C VAL A 72 5.97 -17.97 -7.98
N TYR A 73 5.71 -17.30 -9.11
CA TYR A 73 4.88 -16.09 -9.13
C TYR A 73 3.49 -16.34 -8.53
N ALA A 74 2.79 -17.39 -8.95
CA ALA A 74 1.43 -17.69 -8.49
C ALA A 74 1.36 -18.00 -6.98
N GLU A 75 2.37 -18.70 -6.45
CA GLU A 75 2.44 -19.03 -5.02
C GLU A 75 2.90 -17.82 -4.17
N ALA A 76 3.88 -17.07 -4.65
CA ALA A 76 4.55 -16.03 -3.87
C ALA A 76 3.86 -14.65 -3.95
N ALA A 77 3.17 -14.33 -5.05
CA ALA A 77 2.52 -13.02 -5.20
C ALA A 77 1.45 -12.73 -4.11
N PRO A 78 0.57 -13.69 -3.74
CA PRO A 78 -0.36 -13.49 -2.63
C PRO A 78 0.33 -13.19 -1.30
N ILE A 79 1.48 -13.82 -1.04
CA ILE A 79 2.27 -13.61 0.19
C ILE A 79 2.89 -12.21 0.16
N LEU A 80 3.60 -11.87 -0.91
CA LEU A 80 4.25 -10.56 -1.03
C LEU A 80 3.24 -9.41 -0.93
N TYR A 81 2.14 -9.44 -1.69
CA TYR A 81 1.21 -8.31 -1.71
C TYR A 81 0.20 -8.34 -0.56
N GLY A 82 -0.08 -9.51 0.00
CA GLY A 82 -1.06 -9.70 1.07
C GLY A 82 -0.50 -9.51 2.47
N ALA A 83 0.75 -9.89 2.71
CA ALA A 83 1.36 -9.81 4.04
C ALA A 83 2.07 -8.46 4.29
N ASN A 84 2.36 -7.67 3.26
CA ASN A 84 3.11 -6.42 3.42
C ASN A 84 2.22 -5.18 3.36
N ALA A 85 2.67 -4.14 4.05
CA ALA A 85 2.17 -2.77 3.82
C ALA A 85 3.08 -2.08 2.80
N PHE A 86 2.50 -1.30 1.90
CA PHE A 86 3.24 -0.55 0.89
C PHE A 86 3.06 0.95 1.09
N SER A 87 4.18 1.66 1.25
CA SER A 87 4.22 3.10 1.48
C SER A 87 4.67 3.84 0.23
N PHE A 88 3.88 4.81 -0.21
CA PHE A 88 4.08 5.53 -1.46
C PHE A 88 4.30 7.02 -1.18
N ALA A 89 5.39 7.57 -1.72
CA ALA A 89 5.66 9.00 -1.63
C ALA A 89 4.60 9.87 -2.33
N SER A 90 3.92 9.35 -3.35
CA SER A 90 2.89 10.08 -4.11
C SER A 90 1.87 9.14 -4.77
N GLU A 91 0.72 9.71 -5.15
CA GLU A 91 -0.32 9.06 -5.93
C GLU A 91 0.17 8.57 -7.31
N SER A 92 1.18 9.24 -7.89
CA SER A 92 1.80 8.82 -9.15
C SER A 92 2.59 7.52 -9.00
N THR A 93 3.29 7.38 -7.88
CA THR A 93 4.06 6.18 -7.55
C THR A 93 3.13 5.00 -7.27
N LEU A 94 2.04 5.23 -6.51
CA LEU A 94 0.99 4.24 -6.30
C LEU A 94 0.36 3.79 -7.63
N HIS A 95 -0.05 4.73 -8.49
CA HIS A 95 -0.65 4.40 -9.78
C HIS A 95 0.28 3.54 -10.65
N THR A 96 1.57 3.91 -10.70
CA THR A 96 2.59 3.17 -11.46
C THR A 96 2.79 1.76 -10.90
N PHE A 97 2.86 1.62 -9.59
CA PHE A 97 2.96 0.32 -8.91
C PHE A 97 1.75 -0.56 -9.21
N LEU A 98 0.52 -0.04 -9.06
CA LEU A 98 -0.70 -0.80 -9.33
C LEU A 98 -0.80 -1.24 -10.79
N LYS A 99 -0.30 -0.43 -11.74
CA LYS A 99 -0.19 -0.84 -13.15
C LYS A 99 0.82 -1.98 -13.34
N MET A 100 1.97 -1.87 -12.67
CA MET A 100 3.09 -2.82 -12.81
C MET A 100 2.73 -4.21 -12.29
N ILE A 101 2.03 -4.32 -11.17
CA ILE A 101 1.72 -5.62 -10.54
C ILE A 101 0.53 -6.35 -11.19
N GLY A 102 -0.15 -5.72 -12.16
CA GLY A 102 -1.20 -6.38 -12.93
C GLY A 102 -2.32 -6.94 -12.04
N ASP A 103 -2.74 -8.16 -12.30
CA ASP A 103 -3.88 -8.76 -11.60
C ASP A 103 -3.61 -9.10 -10.13
N SER A 104 -2.33 -9.17 -9.74
CA SER A 104 -1.93 -9.33 -8.33
C SER A 104 -2.31 -8.16 -7.44
N ARG A 105 -2.88 -7.07 -8.01
CA ARG A 105 -3.62 -6.04 -7.27
C ARG A 105 -4.65 -6.60 -6.32
N GLU A 106 -5.26 -7.75 -6.63
CA GLU A 106 -6.31 -8.34 -5.78
C GLU A 106 -5.80 -8.77 -4.39
N HIS A 107 -4.51 -9.04 -4.28
CA HIS A 107 -3.86 -9.46 -3.04
C HIS A 107 -3.42 -8.27 -2.17
N VAL A 108 -3.44 -7.03 -2.67
CA VAL A 108 -3.00 -5.85 -1.91
C VAL A 108 -3.94 -5.63 -0.73
N ARG A 109 -3.38 -5.55 0.49
CA ARG A 109 -4.17 -5.36 1.72
C ARG A 109 -3.94 -4.02 2.42
N ARG A 110 -2.71 -3.52 2.43
CA ARG A 110 -2.33 -2.33 3.20
C ARG A 110 -1.55 -1.35 2.34
N VAL A 111 -2.08 -0.13 2.20
CA VAL A 111 -1.50 0.94 1.38
C VAL A 111 -1.38 2.20 2.22
N GLU A 112 -0.23 2.83 2.18
CA GLU A 112 0.04 4.12 2.82
C GLU A 112 0.46 5.15 1.76
N ILE A 113 -0.14 6.34 1.77
CA ILE A 113 0.25 7.44 0.87
C ILE A 113 0.72 8.64 1.69
N MET A 114 1.91 9.13 1.37
CA MET A 114 2.50 10.27 2.06
C MET A 114 1.97 11.62 1.57
N TYR A 115 1.75 11.76 0.26
CA TYR A 115 1.40 13.04 -0.37
C TYR A 115 0.42 12.86 -1.52
N ILE A 116 -0.46 13.85 -1.71
CA ILE A 116 -1.37 13.96 -2.87
C ILE A 116 -1.24 15.32 -3.54
N GLY A 117 -0.86 15.31 -4.82
CA GLY A 117 -0.84 16.48 -5.69
C GLY A 117 -2.06 16.58 -6.60
N ASP A 118 -2.27 15.56 -7.41
CA ASP A 118 -3.17 15.51 -8.55
C ASP A 118 -4.35 14.56 -8.30
N SER A 119 -5.56 15.13 -8.21
CA SER A 119 -6.79 14.38 -7.99
C SER A 119 -7.15 13.43 -9.14
N SER A 120 -6.69 13.70 -10.37
CA SER A 120 -6.96 12.86 -11.53
C SER A 120 -6.14 11.56 -11.45
N VAL A 121 -4.85 11.68 -11.14
CA VAL A 121 -3.95 10.53 -10.95
C VAL A 121 -4.39 9.69 -9.76
N LEU A 122 -4.78 10.34 -8.65
CA LEU A 122 -5.37 9.66 -7.50
C LEU A 122 -6.61 8.85 -7.91
N ARG A 123 -7.54 9.45 -8.65
CA ARG A 123 -8.76 8.74 -9.10
C ARG A 123 -8.42 7.54 -9.97
N SER A 124 -7.45 7.66 -10.88
CA SER A 124 -6.96 6.53 -11.67
C SER A 124 -6.34 5.44 -10.81
N ALA A 125 -5.54 5.80 -9.80
CA ALA A 125 -4.97 4.84 -8.85
C ALA A 125 -6.05 4.09 -8.07
N LEU A 126 -7.04 4.80 -7.52
CA LEU A 126 -8.15 4.21 -6.77
C LEU A 126 -9.05 3.32 -7.63
N HIS A 127 -9.20 3.65 -8.93
CA HIS A 127 -9.90 2.80 -9.87
C HIS A 127 -9.21 1.44 -10.03
N LEU A 128 -7.88 1.40 -10.10
CA LEU A 128 -7.12 0.15 -10.11
C LEU A 128 -7.19 -0.58 -8.77
N LEU A 129 -7.09 0.17 -7.66
CA LEU A 129 -7.17 -0.37 -6.30
C LEU A 129 -8.54 -1.00 -5.98
N LYS A 130 -9.58 -0.69 -6.76
CA LYS A 130 -10.89 -1.36 -6.70
C LYS A 130 -10.78 -2.90 -6.80
N GLN A 131 -9.74 -3.41 -7.46
CA GLN A 131 -9.51 -4.85 -7.61
C GLN A 131 -9.01 -5.51 -6.30
N ALA A 132 -8.46 -4.74 -5.36
CA ALA A 132 -8.02 -5.20 -4.04
C ALA A 132 -9.23 -5.53 -3.15
N LYS A 133 -9.81 -6.72 -3.35
CA LYS A 133 -11.02 -7.15 -2.63
C LYS A 133 -10.77 -7.34 -1.13
N GLN A 134 -9.54 -7.61 -0.74
CA GLN A 134 -9.12 -7.83 0.65
C GLN A 134 -8.41 -6.62 1.24
N LEU A 135 -8.66 -5.41 0.72
CA LEU A 135 -8.05 -4.20 1.28
C LEU A 135 -8.49 -3.99 2.73
N GLU A 136 -7.52 -3.95 3.63
CA GLU A 136 -7.68 -3.84 5.09
C GLU A 136 -7.41 -2.42 5.60
N SER A 137 -6.42 -1.73 5.01
CA SER A 137 -6.10 -0.34 5.35
C SER A 137 -5.65 0.48 4.14
N PHE A 138 -6.09 1.73 4.14
CA PHE A 138 -5.65 2.81 3.26
C PHE A 138 -5.31 4.01 4.14
N GLU A 139 -4.02 4.15 4.42
CA GLU A 139 -3.47 5.08 5.38
C GLU A 139 -3.01 6.37 4.73
N CYS A 140 -3.37 7.48 5.37
CA CYS A 140 -3.04 8.82 4.92
C CYS A 140 -2.14 9.50 5.94
N GLN A 141 -0.98 9.99 5.50
CA GLN A 141 -0.10 10.77 6.37
C GLN A 141 -0.73 12.13 6.74
N PRO A 142 -0.34 12.76 7.87
CA PRO A 142 -0.89 14.03 8.34
C PRO A 142 -0.88 15.14 7.28
N SER A 143 0.18 15.19 6.46
CA SER A 143 0.31 16.18 5.39
C SER A 143 -0.74 16.01 4.29
N MET A 144 -1.19 14.78 4.06
CA MET A 144 -2.27 14.46 3.13
C MET A 144 -3.63 14.84 3.71
N LEU A 145 -3.90 14.55 4.99
CA LEU A 145 -5.15 14.93 5.65
C LEU A 145 -5.40 16.44 5.58
N ARG A 146 -4.36 17.23 5.86
CA ARG A 146 -4.42 18.69 5.73
C ARG A 146 -4.84 19.13 4.32
N ARG A 147 -4.32 18.45 3.28
CA ARG A 147 -4.69 18.76 1.88
C ARG A 147 -6.10 18.34 1.53
N LEU A 148 -6.54 17.17 2.01
CA LEU A 148 -7.92 16.70 1.83
C LEU A 148 -8.92 17.67 2.46
N ALA A 149 -8.65 18.12 3.70
CA ALA A 149 -9.48 19.12 4.39
C ALA A 149 -9.56 20.44 3.60
N LEU A 150 -8.42 20.96 3.13
CA LEU A 150 -8.36 22.22 2.38
C LEU A 150 -8.95 22.12 0.96
N LYS A 151 -8.83 20.96 0.30
CA LYS A 151 -9.23 20.76 -1.10
C LYS A 151 -10.37 19.76 -1.21
N LYS A 152 -11.61 20.23 -1.05
CA LYS A 152 -12.85 19.42 -1.20
C LYS A 152 -12.90 18.58 -2.49
N ASN A 153 -12.27 19.03 -3.58
CA ASN A 153 -12.18 18.26 -4.84
C ASN A 153 -11.39 16.93 -4.69
N GLN A 154 -10.39 16.87 -3.81
CA GLN A 154 -9.65 15.64 -3.54
C GLN A 154 -10.51 14.65 -2.75
N VAL A 155 -11.28 15.11 -1.76
CA VAL A 155 -12.27 14.29 -1.06
C VAL A 155 -13.28 13.70 -2.04
N LYS A 156 -13.81 14.52 -2.97
CA LYS A 156 -14.71 14.05 -4.03
C LYS A 156 -14.09 12.97 -4.93
N ALA A 157 -12.77 12.95 -5.09
CA ALA A 157 -12.08 11.91 -5.86
C ALA A 157 -12.06 10.54 -5.13
N LEU A 158 -12.11 10.53 -3.79
CA LEU A 158 -12.17 9.32 -2.97
C LEU A 158 -13.55 8.66 -2.98
N LEU A 159 -14.62 9.46 -3.08
CA LEU A 159 -16.01 8.99 -2.89
C LEU A 159 -16.43 7.83 -3.80
N PRO A 160 -16.17 7.81 -5.12
CA PRO A 160 -16.60 6.69 -5.97
C PRO A 160 -15.98 5.35 -5.57
N TRP A 161 -14.73 5.39 -5.13
CA TRP A 161 -14.00 4.22 -4.67
C TRP A 161 -14.54 3.75 -3.31
N LEU A 162 -14.73 4.64 -2.34
CA LEU A 162 -15.32 4.31 -1.04
C LEU A 162 -16.75 3.75 -1.18
N LYS A 163 -17.57 4.31 -2.07
CA LYS A 163 -18.91 3.76 -2.37
C LYS A 163 -18.83 2.34 -2.91
N THR A 164 -17.80 2.02 -3.71
CA THR A 164 -17.60 0.65 -4.17
C THR A 164 -17.25 -0.27 -2.99
N LEU A 165 -16.31 0.15 -2.13
CA LEU A 165 -15.94 -0.63 -0.95
C LEU A 165 -17.14 -0.89 -0.04
N GLN A 166 -17.97 0.13 0.18
CA GLN A 166 -19.17 0.04 1.02
C GLN A 166 -20.17 -0.98 0.44
N LYS A 167 -20.43 -0.92 -0.87
CA LYS A 167 -21.28 -1.90 -1.56
C LYS A 167 -20.71 -3.32 -1.49
N GLY A 168 -19.40 -3.48 -1.59
CA GLY A 168 -18.73 -4.78 -1.49
C GLY A 168 -18.67 -5.36 -0.06
N ALA A 169 -18.84 -4.51 0.96
CA ALA A 169 -18.88 -4.91 2.37
C ALA A 169 -20.29 -5.31 2.83
N GLN A 170 -21.34 -4.78 2.20
CA GLN A 170 -22.73 -5.15 2.49
C GLN A 170 -22.95 -6.66 2.22
N GLY A 171 -23.12 -7.44 3.30
CA GLY A 171 -23.45 -8.87 3.24
C GLY A 171 -22.28 -9.84 3.45
N VAL A 172 -21.05 -9.36 3.68
CA VAL A 172 -19.90 -10.23 3.99
C VAL A 172 -19.53 -10.09 5.46
N ALA A 173 -19.82 -11.11 6.26
CA ALA A 173 -19.49 -11.14 7.67
C ALA A 173 -17.98 -10.92 7.90
N GLY A 174 -17.62 -10.00 8.80
CA GLY A 174 -16.24 -9.69 9.17
C GLY A 174 -15.50 -8.72 8.24
N ARG A 175 -16.14 -8.20 7.18
CA ARG A 175 -15.51 -7.22 6.29
C ARG A 175 -15.61 -5.81 6.86
N LYS A 176 -14.47 -5.13 6.98
CA LYS A 176 -14.39 -3.73 7.41
C LYS A 176 -15.23 -2.81 6.52
N GLY A 177 -15.89 -1.84 7.15
CA GLY A 177 -16.61 -0.79 6.44
C GLY A 177 -15.67 0.08 5.60
N ALA A 178 -16.18 0.76 4.56
CA ALA A 178 -15.37 1.63 3.71
C ALA A 178 -14.63 2.72 4.49
N LEU A 179 -15.24 3.25 5.55
CA LEU A 179 -14.65 4.24 6.44
C LEU A 179 -13.67 3.64 7.46
N GLU A 180 -13.74 2.34 7.74
CA GLU A 180 -12.79 1.65 8.63
C GLU A 180 -11.50 1.26 7.89
N ILE A 181 -11.58 1.11 6.57
CA ILE A 181 -10.41 0.93 5.71
C ILE A 181 -9.62 2.23 5.61
N PHE A 182 -10.31 3.39 5.59
CA PHE A 182 -9.64 4.69 5.57
C PHE A 182 -9.16 5.06 6.97
N THR A 183 -7.84 5.06 7.16
CA THR A 183 -7.23 5.37 8.45
C THR A 183 -6.20 6.49 8.31
N SER A 184 -5.94 7.21 9.39
CA SER A 184 -4.83 8.15 9.49
C SER A 184 -3.62 7.47 10.11
N ALA A 185 -2.43 7.67 9.54
CA ALA A 185 -1.21 7.23 10.20
C ALA A 185 -1.05 7.99 11.53
N GLU A 186 -0.69 7.28 12.60
CA GLU A 186 -0.39 7.95 13.87
C GLU A 186 0.79 8.90 13.70
N PRO A 187 0.76 10.09 14.32
CA PRO A 187 1.90 10.98 14.31
C PRO A 187 3.07 10.26 15.00
N SER A 188 4.12 9.91 14.24
CA SER A 188 5.31 9.26 14.78
C SER A 188 6.23 10.27 15.47
N SER A 189 6.57 10.04 16.75
CA SER A 189 7.38 10.91 17.62
C SER A 189 8.87 10.98 17.24
N THR A 190 9.17 11.20 15.97
CA THR A 190 10.52 11.06 15.43
C THR A 190 11.44 12.26 15.65
N ALA A 191 11.00 13.32 16.34
CA ALA A 191 11.79 14.56 16.41
C ALA A 191 11.81 15.33 17.74
N GLY A 192 11.31 14.81 18.87
CA GLY A 192 11.42 15.59 20.11
C GLY A 192 10.73 15.10 21.38
N GLY A 193 10.14 13.89 21.39
CA GLY A 193 9.38 13.42 22.54
C GLY A 193 8.09 14.23 22.80
N PRO A 194 7.27 13.79 23.78
CA PRO A 194 6.07 14.50 24.16
C PRO A 194 6.43 15.87 24.77
N GLY A 195 5.81 16.93 24.24
CA GLY A 195 5.98 18.31 24.69
C GLY A 195 4.92 19.21 24.04
N PRO A 196 4.81 20.49 24.41
CA PRO A 196 3.67 21.33 24.00
C PRO A 196 3.51 21.48 22.48
N GLY A 197 4.60 21.41 21.72
CA GLY A 197 4.58 21.40 20.25
C GLY A 197 4.04 20.08 19.67
N TRP A 198 4.38 18.96 20.30
CA TRP A 198 3.87 17.63 19.95
C TRP A 198 2.37 17.52 20.22
N ASP A 199 1.92 17.97 21.40
CA ASP A 199 0.50 17.94 21.77
C ASP A 199 -0.35 18.78 20.80
N ARG A 200 0.16 19.97 20.41
CA ARG A 200 -0.49 20.80 19.39
C ARG A 200 -0.55 20.10 18.03
N HIS A 201 0.51 19.39 17.65
CA HIS A 201 0.55 18.64 16.40
C HIS A 201 -0.45 17.47 16.40
N CYS A 202 -0.52 16.70 17.49
CA CYS A 202 -1.50 15.62 17.66
C CYS A 202 -2.94 16.15 17.64
N ALA A 203 -3.22 17.25 18.36
CA ALA A 203 -4.55 17.86 18.36
C ALA A 203 -4.95 18.40 16.97
N GLU A 204 -4.01 19.00 16.23
CA GLU A 204 -4.27 19.42 14.84
C GLU A 204 -4.54 18.22 13.93
N HIS A 205 -3.77 17.13 14.10
CA HIS A 205 -3.94 15.90 13.34
C HIS A 205 -5.32 15.27 13.58
N GLU A 206 -5.73 15.11 14.84
CA GLU A 206 -7.06 14.60 15.22
C GLU A 206 -8.18 15.46 14.65
N ARG A 207 -8.05 16.79 14.73
CA ARG A 207 -9.01 17.73 14.17
C ARG A 207 -9.16 17.54 12.66
N LEU A 208 -8.04 17.49 11.93
CA LEU A 208 -8.03 17.31 10.47
C LEU A 208 -8.59 15.94 10.07
N HIS A 209 -8.24 14.89 10.80
CA HIS A 209 -8.79 13.55 10.58
C HIS A 209 -10.31 13.55 10.77
N ALA A 210 -10.81 14.13 11.86
CA ALA A 210 -12.24 14.24 12.14
C ALA A 210 -12.98 15.04 11.05
N GLU A 211 -12.39 16.14 10.57
CA GLU A 211 -12.95 16.96 9.49
C GLU A 211 -13.05 16.17 8.17
N VAL A 212 -11.96 15.48 7.78
CA VAL A 212 -11.95 14.64 6.57
C VAL A 212 -12.98 13.52 6.69
N MET A 213 -13.06 12.84 7.84
CA MET A 213 -14.03 11.77 8.06
C MET A 213 -15.48 12.29 8.03
N ALA A 214 -15.74 13.49 8.55
CA ALA A 214 -17.05 14.13 8.43
C ALA A 214 -17.42 14.43 6.97
N LEU A 215 -16.49 14.97 6.17
CA LEU A 215 -16.70 15.23 4.75
C LEU A 215 -16.94 13.93 3.96
N LEU A 216 -16.22 12.86 4.30
CA LEU A 216 -16.41 11.55 3.69
C LEU A 216 -17.78 10.96 4.02
N ARG A 217 -18.21 11.00 5.30
CA ARG A 217 -19.55 10.57 5.73
C ARG A 217 -20.65 11.31 4.97
N GLN A 218 -20.57 12.65 4.96
CA GLN A 218 -21.50 13.49 4.22
C GLN A 218 -21.57 13.12 2.73
N GLY A 219 -20.42 12.86 2.08
CA GLY A 219 -20.37 12.48 0.67
C GLY A 219 -20.85 11.05 0.37
N LEU A 220 -20.80 10.16 1.36
CA LEU A 220 -21.34 8.81 1.28
C LEU A 220 -22.86 8.77 1.54
N GLY A 221 -23.43 9.82 2.13
CA GLY A 221 -24.84 9.89 2.50
C GLY A 221 -25.14 9.08 3.77
N SER A 222 -24.18 9.00 4.68
CA SER A 222 -24.29 8.39 6.02
C SER A 222 -24.22 9.44 7.11
#